data_AF-A0A7J5TUN4-F1
#
_entry.id   AF-A0A7J5TUN4-F1
#
_cell.length_a   1.000
_cell.length_b   1.000
_cell.length_c   1.000
_cell.angle_alpha   90.00
_cell.angle_beta   90.00
_cell.angle_gamma   90.00
#
_symmetry.space_group_name_H-M   'P 1'
#
loop_
_entity.id
_entity.type
_entity.pdbx_description
1 polymer ?
#
loop_
_entity_poly.entity_id
_entity_poly.type
_entity_poly.pdbx_seq_one_letter_code
_entity_poly.pdbx_strand_id
1 'polypeptide(L)'
;MKHVVMGWLMMMTLLPAVSTVQAQDDGRQKIESAKIGHITNRINLTPEQAPQFWPIYNEYSARKRELNQKVRQLNTRSVQQGLSEQDVLNNLRESNNAKQKIADLDQEYMPRFLKVISPAQLAELQNAERSFNQMLLKRLNKD
;
A
#
# COMPACT_ATOMS: atom_id res chain seq x y z
N MET A 1 49.39 -48.35 10.00
CA MET A 1 49.62 -47.42 11.12
C MET A 1 50.08 -46.10 10.55
N LYS A 2 49.44 -44.99 10.97
CA LYS A 2 49.87 -43.58 11.06
C LYS A 2 51.10 -43.19 10.21
N HIS A 3 51.08 -42.16 9.38
CA HIS A 3 51.08 -40.74 9.74
C HIS A 3 50.60 -39.88 8.53
N VAL A 4 49.70 -38.91 8.71
CA VAL A 4 49.97 -37.43 8.84
C VAL A 4 50.71 -36.90 7.61
N VAL A 5 50.16 -35.98 6.82
CA VAL A 5 50.39 -34.51 6.88
C VAL A 5 49.22 -33.83 6.13
N MET A 6 48.31 -33.12 6.81
CA MET A 6 48.36 -31.67 7.01
C MET A 6 48.41 -30.87 5.69
N GLY A 7 47.27 -30.78 5.01
CA GLY A 7 47.03 -29.87 3.88
C GLY A 7 46.00 -28.83 4.27
N TRP A 8 46.50 -27.72 4.82
CA TRP A 8 45.76 -26.54 5.20
C TRP A 8 45.13 -25.91 3.94
N LEU A 9 43.81 -25.99 3.78
CA LEU A 9 43.08 -24.96 3.03
C LEU A 9 41.71 -24.73 3.65
N MET A 10 41.76 -23.86 4.64
CA MET A 10 40.70 -22.99 5.09
C MET A 10 39.99 -22.37 3.87
N MET A 11 38.96 -23.03 3.34
CA MET A 11 38.00 -22.39 2.46
C MET A 11 36.81 -21.97 3.32
N MET A 12 37.06 -20.91 4.09
CA MET A 12 36.04 -20.10 4.73
C MET A 12 35.21 -19.48 3.61
N THR A 13 34.19 -20.21 3.16
CA THR A 13 33.20 -19.69 2.22
C THR A 13 32.49 -18.53 2.91
N LEU A 14 32.76 -17.32 2.41
CA LEU A 14 32.03 -16.12 2.76
C LEU A 14 30.53 -16.38 2.64
N LEU A 15 29.82 -16.28 3.75
CA LEU A 15 28.38 -16.04 3.76
C LEU A 15 28.15 -14.65 3.15
N PRO A 16 27.43 -14.51 2.03
CA PRO A 16 26.96 -13.20 1.62
C PRO A 16 25.89 -12.76 2.63
N ALA A 17 26.23 -11.77 3.47
CA ALA A 17 25.26 -11.08 4.30
C ALA A 17 24.37 -10.22 3.39
N VAL A 18 23.26 -10.80 2.93
CA VAL A 18 22.18 -10.06 2.24
C VAL A 18 20.95 -10.07 3.15
N SER A 19 20.96 -9.21 4.16
CA SER A 19 19.85 -9.08 5.11
C SER A 19 19.52 -7.61 5.39
N THR A 20 19.10 -6.85 4.38
CA THR A 20 18.58 -5.49 4.60
C THR A 20 17.29 -5.15 3.88
N VAL A 21 16.69 -6.06 3.08
CA VAL A 21 15.41 -5.80 2.39
C VAL A 21 14.19 -6.43 3.07
N GLN A 22 14.39 -7.38 4.00
CA GLN A 22 13.30 -8.22 4.52
C GLN A 22 12.39 -7.52 5.54
N ALA A 23 12.88 -6.53 6.29
CA ALA A 23 12.13 -5.92 7.39
C ALA A 23 11.06 -4.90 6.94
N GLN A 24 11.32 -4.16 5.85
CA GLN A 24 10.38 -3.16 5.36
C GLN A 24 9.21 -3.80 4.59
N ASP A 25 9.44 -4.96 3.98
CA ASP A 25 8.41 -5.72 3.26
C ASP A 25 7.43 -6.41 4.25
N ASP A 26 7.94 -7.00 5.34
CA ASP A 26 7.12 -7.65 6.38
C ASP A 26 6.10 -6.71 7.03
N GLY A 27 6.51 -5.47 7.34
CA GLY A 27 5.60 -4.45 7.89
C GLY A 27 4.46 -4.07 6.94
N ARG A 28 4.77 -3.94 5.64
CA ARG A 28 3.76 -3.63 4.62
C ARG A 28 2.78 -4.78 4.43
N GLN A 29 3.28 -6.02 4.38
CA GLN A 29 2.45 -7.22 4.24
C GLN A 29 1.49 -7.41 5.43
N LYS A 30 1.95 -7.10 6.65
CA LYS A 30 1.11 -7.10 7.86
C LYS A 30 -0.03 -6.09 7.78
N ILE A 31 0.25 -4.86 7.32
CA ILE A 31 -0.78 -3.82 7.14
C ILE A 31 -1.79 -4.23 6.07
N GLU A 32 -1.33 -4.77 4.94
CA GLU A 32 -2.22 -5.22 3.86
C GLU A 32 -3.11 -6.38 4.30
N SER A 33 -2.55 -7.37 5.01
CA SER A 33 -3.32 -8.49 5.57
C SER A 33 -4.38 -8.01 6.58
N ALA A 34 -4.00 -7.06 7.45
CA ALA A 34 -4.93 -6.45 8.38
C ALA A 34 -6.04 -5.65 7.66
N LYS A 35 -5.71 -4.97 6.56
CA LYS A 35 -6.68 -4.24 5.74
C LYS A 35 -7.67 -5.20 5.09
N ILE A 36 -7.18 -6.29 4.50
CA ILE A 36 -8.02 -7.34 3.90
C ILE A 36 -8.98 -7.90 4.95
N GLY A 37 -8.48 -8.30 6.13
CA GLY A 37 -9.32 -8.81 7.21
C GLY A 37 -10.38 -7.81 7.68
N HIS A 38 -9.99 -6.53 7.85
CA HIS A 38 -10.93 -5.47 8.24
C HIS A 38 -12.03 -5.26 7.20
N ILE A 39 -11.68 -5.25 5.91
CA ILE A 39 -12.65 -5.10 4.83
C ILE A 39 -13.60 -6.30 4.78
N THR A 40 -13.08 -7.53 4.75
CA THR A 40 -13.89 -8.77 4.72
C THR A 40 -14.93 -8.78 5.83
N ASN A 41 -14.52 -8.44 7.05
CA ASN A 41 -15.38 -8.44 8.23
C ASN A 41 -16.49 -7.37 8.17
N ARG A 42 -16.28 -6.27 7.46
CA ARG A 42 -17.21 -5.13 7.43
C ARG A 42 -18.22 -5.20 6.29
N ILE A 43 -17.78 -5.61 5.11
CA ILE A 43 -18.64 -5.61 3.92
C ILE A 43 -19.48 -6.89 3.78
N ASN A 44 -19.13 -7.94 4.55
CA ASN A 44 -19.84 -9.22 4.61
C ASN A 44 -20.10 -9.81 3.20
N LEU A 45 -19.02 -10.10 2.46
CA LEU A 45 -19.11 -10.73 1.14
C LEU A 45 -19.66 -12.15 1.28
N THR A 46 -20.54 -12.54 0.36
CA THR A 46 -20.90 -13.94 0.20
C THR A 46 -19.74 -14.74 -0.42
N PRO A 47 -19.71 -16.08 -0.24
CA PRO A 47 -18.71 -16.94 -0.89
C PRO A 47 -18.66 -16.77 -2.41
N GLU A 48 -19.79 -16.44 -3.04
CA GLU A 48 -19.92 -16.23 -4.48
C GLU A 48 -19.36 -14.86 -4.92
N GLN A 49 -19.49 -13.84 -4.06
CA GLN A 49 -18.99 -12.48 -4.33
C GLN A 49 -17.48 -12.37 -4.20
N ALA A 50 -16.88 -13.02 -3.19
CA ALA A 50 -15.48 -12.80 -2.83
C ALA A 50 -14.48 -13.04 -3.99
N PRO A 51 -14.57 -14.15 -4.77
CA PRO A 51 -13.65 -14.39 -5.88
C PRO A 51 -13.72 -13.33 -6.99
N GLN A 52 -14.89 -12.70 -7.18
CA GLN A 52 -15.09 -11.65 -8.18
C GLN A 52 -14.71 -10.26 -7.65
N PHE A 53 -14.91 -10.03 -6.34
CA PHE A 53 -14.65 -8.76 -5.69
C PHE A 53 -13.15 -8.44 -5.57
N TRP A 54 -12.35 -9.39 -5.06
CA TRP A 54 -10.95 -9.15 -4.73
C TRP A 54 -10.08 -8.69 -5.90
N PRO A 55 -10.20 -9.25 -7.12
CA PRO A 55 -9.46 -8.74 -8.27
C PRO A 55 -9.74 -7.26 -8.55
N ILE A 56 -11.01 -6.85 -8.52
CA ILE A 56 -11.42 -5.45 -8.75
C ILE A 56 -10.87 -4.55 -7.65
N TYR A 57 -11.00 -4.98 -6.39
CA TYR A 57 -10.51 -4.23 -5.23
C TYR A 57 -8.99 -4.05 -5.24
N ASN A 58 -8.25 -5.11 -5.57
CA ASN A 58 -6.79 -5.07 -5.56
C ASN A 58 -6.24 -4.12 -6.63
N GLU A 59 -6.82 -4.16 -7.83
CA GLU A 59 -6.47 -3.24 -8.93
C GLU A 59 -6.79 -1.78 -8.56
N TYR A 60 -8.00 -1.53 -8.06
CA TYR A 60 -8.43 -0.22 -7.57
C TYR A 60 -7.51 0.32 -6.48
N SER A 61 -7.24 -0.50 -5.45
CA SER A 61 -6.40 -0.15 -4.31
C SER A 61 -4.96 0.14 -4.73
N ALA A 62 -4.41 -0.62 -5.69
CA ALA A 62 -3.08 -0.37 -6.24
C ALA A 62 -3.00 1.00 -6.94
N ARG A 63 -3.90 1.28 -7.89
CA ARG A 63 -3.94 2.56 -8.61
C ARG A 63 -4.18 3.74 -7.67
N LYS A 64 -5.09 3.58 -6.70
CA LYS A 64 -5.38 4.61 -5.69
C LYS A 64 -4.17 4.86 -4.78
N ARG A 65 -3.41 3.82 -4.39
CA ARG A 65 -2.17 3.97 -3.60
C ARG A 65 -1.12 4.78 -4.34
N GLU A 66 -0.88 4.52 -5.63
CA GLU A 66 0.09 5.26 -6.44
C GLU A 66 -0.24 6.75 -6.52
N LEU A 67 -1.51 7.08 -6.78
CA LEU A 67 -1.97 8.48 -6.80
C LEU A 67 -1.83 9.14 -5.44
N ASN A 68 -2.20 8.47 -4.34
CA ASN A 68 -2.02 8.99 -3.00
C ASN A 68 -0.54 9.19 -2.65
N GLN A 69 0.34 8.29 -3.07
CA GLN A 69 1.78 8.44 -2.89
C GLN A 69 2.29 9.68 -3.64
N LYS A 70 1.85 9.90 -4.89
CA LYS A 70 2.18 11.10 -5.67
C LYS A 70 1.72 12.37 -4.94
N VAL A 71 0.47 12.40 -4.44
CA VAL A 71 -0.06 13.53 -3.65
C VAL A 71 0.81 13.81 -2.43
N ARG A 72 1.17 12.78 -1.66
CA ARG A 72 2.03 12.93 -0.46
C ARG A 72 3.39 13.51 -0.83
N GLN A 73 4.05 12.94 -1.85
CA GLN A 73 5.37 13.40 -2.30
C GLN A 73 5.34 14.87 -2.76
N LEU A 74 4.33 15.27 -3.54
CA LEU A 74 4.19 16.65 -4.01
C LEU A 74 3.91 17.62 -2.87
N ASN A 75 3.07 17.23 -1.89
CA ASN A 75 2.79 18.06 -0.72
C ASN A 75 4.04 18.23 0.15
N THR A 76 4.80 17.16 0.39
CA THR A 76 6.07 17.22 1.12
C THR A 76 7.09 18.08 0.38
N ARG A 77 7.21 17.94 -0.94
CA ARG A 77 8.10 18.77 -1.76
C ARG A 77 7.73 20.25 -1.66
N SER A 78 6.44 20.58 -1.70
CA SER A 78 5.94 21.96 -1.70
C SER A 78 6.35 22.79 -0.47
N VAL A 79 6.74 22.15 0.64
CA VAL A 79 7.18 22.83 1.87
C VAL A 79 8.69 22.73 2.11
N GLN A 80 9.45 22.19 1.15
CA GLN A 80 10.91 22.15 1.23
C GLN A 80 11.51 23.54 1.00
N GLN A 81 12.61 23.82 1.69
CA GLN A 81 13.37 25.06 1.52
C GLN A 81 14.05 25.10 0.14
N GLY A 82 14.26 26.31 -0.38
CA GLY A 82 15.00 26.53 -1.63
C GLY A 82 14.20 26.36 -2.92
N LEU A 83 12.86 26.22 -2.84
CA LEU A 83 11.98 26.23 -4.02
C LEU A 83 11.58 27.66 -4.40
N SER A 84 11.43 27.89 -5.71
CA SER A 84 10.80 29.12 -6.20
C SER A 84 9.28 29.08 -5.96
N GLU A 85 8.63 30.25 -5.93
CA GLU A 85 7.17 30.33 -5.85
C GLU A 85 6.48 29.58 -7.02
N GLN A 86 7.09 29.63 -8.20
CA GLN A 86 6.59 28.93 -9.38
C GLN A 86 6.66 27.40 -9.21
N ASP A 87 7.72 26.88 -8.61
CA ASP A 87 7.85 25.44 -8.34
C ASP A 87 6.82 24.97 -7.31
N VAL A 88 6.61 25.75 -6.25
CA VAL A 88 5.57 25.49 -5.25
C VAL A 88 4.19 25.45 -5.92
N LEU A 89 3.87 26.46 -6.74
CA LEU A 89 2.60 26.52 -7.46
C LEU A 89 2.41 25.31 -8.41
N ASN A 90 3.46 24.90 -9.12
CA ASN A 90 3.42 23.73 -9.99
C ASN A 90 3.17 22.44 -9.20
N ASN A 91 3.86 22.23 -8.07
CA ASN A 91 3.64 21.08 -7.19
C ASN A 91 2.19 21.03 -6.65
N LEU A 92 1.63 22.19 -6.26
CA LEU A 92 0.24 22.29 -5.81
C LEU A 92 -0.76 21.93 -6.93
N ARG A 93 -0.53 22.41 -8.15
CA ARG A 93 -1.35 22.06 -9.33
C ARG A 93 -1.29 20.58 -9.64
N GLU A 94 -0.10 19.98 -9.63
CA GLU A 94 0.05 18.54 -9.85
C GLU A 94 -0.59 17.71 -8.74
N SER A 95 -0.51 18.16 -7.48
CA SER A 95 -1.16 17.50 -6.35
C SER A 95 -2.68 17.51 -6.54
N ASN A 96 -3.25 18.64 -6.95
CA ASN A 96 -4.67 18.75 -7.26
C ASN A 96 -5.08 17.89 -8.46
N ASN A 97 -4.26 17.82 -9.52
CA ASN A 97 -4.52 16.91 -10.64
C ASN A 97 -4.51 15.44 -10.21
N ALA A 98 -3.58 15.03 -9.35
CA ALA A 98 -3.55 13.67 -8.81
C ALA A 98 -4.79 13.36 -7.95
N LYS A 99 -5.29 14.32 -7.16
CA LYS A 99 -6.56 14.19 -6.43
C LYS A 99 -7.76 14.05 -7.35
N GLN A 100 -7.81 14.82 -8.45
CA GLN A 100 -8.87 14.67 -9.45
C GLN A 100 -8.87 13.26 -10.04
N LYS A 101 -7.69 12.73 -10.39
CA LYS A 101 -7.57 11.34 -10.88
C LYS A 101 -8.04 10.29 -9.87
N ILE A 102 -7.96 10.56 -8.57
CA ILE A 102 -8.54 9.66 -7.55
C ILE A 102 -10.07 9.69 -7.61
N ALA A 103 -10.68 10.87 -7.77
CA ALA A 103 -12.13 10.98 -7.94
C ALA A 103 -12.61 10.31 -9.23
N ASP A 104 -11.86 10.48 -10.33
CA ASP A 104 -12.14 9.82 -11.60
C ASP A 104 -12.03 8.29 -11.46
N LEU A 105 -11.02 7.81 -10.72
CA LEU A 105 -10.87 6.38 -10.40
C LEU A 105 -12.06 5.85 -9.59
N ASP A 106 -12.56 6.61 -8.61
CA ASP A 106 -13.75 6.24 -7.84
C ASP A 106 -14.98 6.10 -8.75
N GLN A 107 -15.15 7.01 -9.71
CA GLN A 107 -16.23 6.93 -10.72
C GLN A 107 -16.05 5.75 -11.69
N GLU A 108 -14.83 5.47 -12.12
CA GLU A 108 -14.48 4.36 -13.02
C GLU A 108 -14.81 2.99 -12.39
N TYR A 109 -14.50 2.80 -11.11
CA TYR A 109 -14.65 1.51 -10.44
C TYR A 109 -16.00 1.28 -9.79
N MET A 110 -16.77 2.34 -9.48
CA MET A 110 -18.12 2.22 -8.95
C MET A 110 -19.01 1.22 -9.75
N PRO A 111 -19.18 1.35 -11.09
CA PRO A 111 -19.97 0.39 -11.85
C PRO A 111 -19.35 -1.02 -11.89
N ARG A 112 -18.02 -1.15 -11.74
CA ARG A 112 -17.36 -2.45 -11.68
C ARG A 112 -17.67 -3.16 -10.36
N PHE A 113 -17.63 -2.45 -9.25
CA PHE A 113 -18.02 -2.98 -7.94
C PHE A 113 -19.51 -3.34 -7.90
N LEU A 114 -20.38 -2.49 -8.45
CA LEU A 114 -21.83 -2.71 -8.45
C LEU A 114 -22.30 -3.91 -9.29
N LYS A 115 -21.42 -4.50 -10.12
CA LYS A 115 -21.69 -5.79 -10.78
C LYS A 115 -21.55 -6.99 -9.85
N VAL A 116 -20.87 -6.82 -8.71
CA VAL A 116 -20.52 -7.90 -7.77
C VAL A 116 -21.18 -7.68 -6.40
N ILE A 117 -21.16 -6.45 -5.90
CA ILE A 117 -21.66 -6.09 -4.57
C ILE A 117 -22.80 -5.09 -4.64
N SER A 118 -23.64 -5.04 -3.60
CA SER A 118 -24.74 -4.08 -3.54
C SER A 118 -24.25 -2.64 -3.30
N PRO A 119 -25.08 -1.61 -3.58
CA PRO A 119 -24.76 -0.23 -3.21
C PRO A 119 -24.48 -0.05 -1.71
N ALA A 120 -25.19 -0.78 -0.85
CA ALA A 120 -24.96 -0.75 0.60
C ALA A 120 -23.58 -1.32 0.97
N GLN A 121 -23.19 -2.44 0.34
CA GLN A 121 -21.85 -3.02 0.53
C GLN A 121 -20.74 -2.09 -0.01
N LEU A 122 -20.98 -1.37 -1.11
CA LEU A 122 -20.03 -0.39 -1.63
C LEU A 122 -19.87 0.82 -0.69
N ALA A 123 -20.97 1.30 -0.09
CA ALA A 123 -20.89 2.33 0.93
C ALA A 123 -20.12 1.84 2.17
N GLU A 124 -20.36 0.60 2.61
CA GLU A 124 -19.59 0.00 3.72
C GLU A 124 -18.12 -0.21 3.38
N LEU A 125 -17.76 -0.52 2.13
CA LEU A 125 -16.37 -0.58 1.69
C LEU A 125 -15.67 0.77 1.93
N GLN A 126 -16.28 1.88 1.52
CA GLN A 126 -15.72 3.21 1.73
C GLN A 126 -15.60 3.55 3.23
N ASN A 127 -16.56 3.14 4.06
CA ASN A 127 -16.50 3.28 5.52
C ASN A 127 -15.38 2.43 6.13
N ALA A 128 -15.22 1.20 5.68
CA ALA A 128 -14.19 0.26 6.12
C ALA A 128 -12.79 0.80 5.82
N GLU A 129 -12.56 1.34 4.62
CA GLU A 129 -11.26 1.94 4.27
C GLU A 129 -10.93 3.17 5.12
N ARG A 130 -11.90 4.08 5.32
CA ARG A 130 -11.71 5.28 6.15
C ARG A 130 -11.41 4.91 7.61
N SER A 131 -12.19 4.00 8.17
CA SER A 131 -12.00 3.54 9.56
C SER A 131 -10.68 2.80 9.76
N PHE A 132 -10.26 1.97 8.79
CA PHE A 132 -8.95 1.32 8.82
C PHE A 132 -7.81 2.33 8.82
N ASN A 133 -7.85 3.31 7.91
CA ASN A 133 -6.83 4.37 7.85
C ASN A 133 -6.77 5.17 9.16
N GLN A 134 -7.92 5.51 9.75
CA GLN A 134 -7.96 6.20 11.03
C GLN A 134 -7.39 5.35 12.17
N MET A 135 -7.71 4.05 12.20
CA MET A 135 -7.15 3.11 13.16
C MET A 135 -5.63 3.02 13.02
N LEU A 136 -5.11 2.92 11.79
CA LEU A 136 -3.68 2.86 11.52
C LEU A 136 -2.97 4.12 12.00
N LEU A 137 -3.51 5.31 11.68
CA LEU A 137 -2.96 6.58 12.18
C LEU A 137 -2.96 6.67 13.70
N LYS A 138 -4.03 6.22 14.36
CA LYS A 138 -4.09 6.19 15.83
C LYS A 138 -3.05 5.26 16.46
N ARG A 139 -2.71 4.15 15.81
CA ARG A 139 -1.64 3.24 16.28
C ARG A 139 -0.27 3.90 16.10
N LEU A 140 0.00 4.44 14.91
CA LEU A 140 1.27 5.12 14.60
C LEU A 140 1.54 6.36 15.48
N ASN A 141 0.51 7.01 16.00
CA ASN A 141 0.65 8.19 16.88
C ASN A 141 0.76 7.83 18.38
N LYS A 142 0.51 6.57 18.77
CA LYS A 142 0.57 6.11 20.16
C LYS A 142 1.91 5.45 20.53
N ASP A 143 2.66 5.06 19.51
CA ASP A 143 4.03 4.54 19.60
C ASP A 143 5.04 5.68 19.35
#